data_AF-A0A2M7NJC9-F1
#
_entry.id   AF-A0A2M7NJC9-F1
#
_cell.length_a   1.000
_cell.length_b   1.000
_cell.length_c   1.000
_cell.angle_alpha   90.00
_cell.angle_beta   90.00
_cell.angle_gamma   90.00
#
_symmetry.space_group_name_H-M   'P 1'
#
loop_
_entity.id
_entity.type
_entity.pdbx_description
1 polymer ?
#
loop_
_entity_poly.entity_id
_entity_poly.type
_entity_poly.pdbx_seq_one_letter_code
_entity_poly.pdbx_strand_id
1 'polypeptide(L)'
;MFAFIAMLLQAVADYSAYAAIGGGLGAGLAVLGAGLGIGQVGGRAMEAMARQPEKLGQIQTAMIIAAALIEGAALFAIVVSFLIGGWK
;
A
#
# COMPACT_ATOMS: atom_id res chain seq x y z
N MET A 1 -4.21 44.08 -14.00
CA MET A 1 -4.93 43.86 -12.72
C MET A 1 -5.45 42.43 -12.60
N PHE A 2 -6.40 42.00 -13.45
CA PHE A 2 -7.00 40.66 -13.39
C PHE A 2 -5.99 39.51 -13.56
N ALA A 3 -5.05 39.62 -14.51
CA ALA A 3 -4.00 38.62 -14.72
C ALA A 3 -3.05 38.48 -13.52
N PHE A 4 -2.78 39.58 -12.80
CA PHE A 4 -1.91 39.57 -11.63
C PHE A 4 -2.58 38.87 -10.44
N ILE A 5 -3.87 39.10 -10.24
CA ILE A 5 -4.68 38.42 -9.23
C ILE A 5 -4.80 36.92 -9.55
N ALA A 6 -5.02 36.55 -10.81
CA ALA A 6 -5.08 35.15 -11.23
C ALA A 6 -3.73 34.42 -11.02
N MET A 7 -2.62 35.08 -11.33
CA MET A 7 -1.28 34.53 -11.15
C MET A 7 -0.93 34.34 -9.67
N LEU A 8 -1.32 35.28 -8.81
CA LEU A 8 -1.19 35.13 -7.36
C LEU A 8 -2.04 33.97 -6.85
N LEU A 9 -3.28 33.83 -7.32
CA LEU A 9 -4.16 32.72 -6.93
C LEU A 9 -3.57 31.36 -7.32
N GLN A 10 -3.02 31.23 -8.52
CA GLN A 10 -2.34 30.00 -8.96
C GLN A 10 -1.08 29.70 -8.12
N ALA A 11 -0.30 30.73 -7.75
CA ALA A 11 0.89 30.56 -6.94
C ALA A 11 0.60 30.04 -5.51
N VAL A 12 -0.57 30.35 -4.94
CA VAL A 12 -1.02 29.76 -3.65
C VAL A 12 -1.84 28.47 -3.81
N ALA A 13 -2.28 28.12 -5.02
CA ALA A 13 -3.12 26.94 -5.28
C ALA A 13 -2.36 25.72 -5.82
N ASP A 14 -1.03 25.80 -5.96
CA ASP A 14 -0.24 24.70 -6.54
C ASP A 14 -0.01 23.57 -5.52
N TYR A 15 -1.04 22.73 -5.33
CA TYR A 15 -0.99 21.56 -4.44
C TYR A 15 -0.27 20.35 -5.06
N SER A 16 0.15 20.46 -6.32
CA SER A 16 0.69 19.35 -7.12
C SER A 16 1.95 18.73 -6.51
N ALA A 17 2.85 19.55 -5.97
CA ALA A 17 4.07 19.08 -5.31
C ALA A 17 3.77 18.29 -4.02
N TYR A 18 2.81 18.76 -3.22
CA TYR A 18 2.41 18.09 -1.99
C TYR A 18 1.66 16.78 -2.26
N ALA A 19 0.85 16.74 -3.32
CA ALA A 19 0.14 15.56 -3.76
C ALA A 19 1.11 14.44 -4.22
N ALA A 20 2.17 14.79 -4.96
CA ALA A 20 3.21 13.85 -5.36
C ALA A 20 3.95 13.24 -4.16
N ILE A 21 4.32 14.05 -3.16
CA ILE A 21 4.97 13.58 -1.93
C ILE A 21 4.01 12.69 -1.13
N GLY A 22 2.76 13.11 -0.97
CA GLY A 22 1.73 12.34 -0.28
C GLY A 22 1.47 10.98 -0.93
N GLY A 23 1.39 10.92 -2.26
CA GLY A 23 1.26 9.67 -3.02
C GLY A 23 2.47 8.76 -2.85
N GLY A 24 3.69 9.28 -2.93
CA GLY A 24 4.90 8.48 -2.72
C GLY A 24 4.98 7.89 -1.31
N LEU A 25 4.69 8.69 -0.28
CA LEU A 25 4.67 8.24 1.11
C LEU A 25 3.56 7.21 1.36
N GLY A 26 2.36 7.43 0.83
CA GLY A 26 1.23 6.51 0.97
C GLY A 26 1.53 5.14 0.37
N ALA A 27 2.08 5.12 -0.85
CA ALA A 27 2.48 3.88 -1.51
C ALA A 27 3.60 3.15 -0.75
N GLY A 28 4.61 3.89 -0.27
CA GLY A 28 5.72 3.32 0.51
C GLY A 28 5.25 2.69 1.82
N LEU A 29 4.39 3.37 2.57
CA LEU A 29 3.81 2.85 3.82
C LEU A 29 2.91 1.63 3.57
N ALA A 30 2.13 1.63 2.48
CA ALA A 30 1.32 0.49 2.10
C ALA A 30 2.17 -0.77 1.85
N VAL A 31 3.25 -0.64 1.06
CA VAL A 31 4.17 -1.75 0.77
C VAL A 31 4.88 -2.23 2.03
N LEU A 32 5.32 -1.32 2.91
CA LEU A 32 5.95 -1.70 4.18
C LEU A 32 4.97 -2.48 5.08
N GLY A 33 3.73 -2.02 5.20
CA GLY A 33 2.70 -2.72 5.97
C GLY A 33 2.39 -4.11 5.40
N ALA A 34 2.26 -4.22 4.08
CA ALA A 34 2.02 -5.49 3.39
C ALA A 34 3.16 -6.48 3.60
N GLY A 35 4.41 -6.03 3.38
CA GLY A 35 5.60 -6.86 3.54
C GLY A 35 5.78 -7.39 4.97
N LEU A 36 5.56 -6.54 5.98
CA LEU A 36 5.61 -6.96 7.38
C LEU A 36 4.50 -7.96 7.73
N GLY A 37 3.27 -7.70 7.26
CA GLY A 37 2.13 -8.58 7.49
C GLY A 37 2.31 -9.96 6.86
N ILE A 38 2.68 -10.01 5.58
CA ILE A 38 2.91 -11.26 4.85
C ILE A 38 4.12 -12.01 5.44
N GLY A 39 5.20 -11.31 5.77
CA GLY A 39 6.37 -11.91 6.40
C GLY A 39 6.03 -12.60 7.73
N GLN A 40 5.20 -11.97 8.56
CA GLN A 40 4.76 -12.56 9.83
C GLN A 40 3.85 -13.78 9.62
N VAL A 41 2.88 -13.69 8.69
CA VAL A 41 1.98 -14.80 8.36
C VAL A 41 2.77 -15.99 7.79
N GLY A 42 3.67 -15.73 6.85
CA GLY A 42 4.53 -16.74 6.23
C GLY A 42 5.44 -17.42 7.25
N GLY A 43 6.12 -16.65 8.11
CA GLY A 43 6.99 -17.21 9.16
C GLY A 43 6.23 -18.13 10.11
N ARG A 44 5.06 -17.69 10.60
CA ARG A 44 4.20 -18.51 11.47
C ARG A 44 3.66 -19.76 10.77
N ALA A 45 3.32 -19.65 9.49
CA ALA A 45 2.89 -20.80 8.71
C ALA A 45 4.02 -21.84 8.57
N MET A 46 5.26 -21.41 8.31
CA MET A 46 6.41 -22.32 8.27
C MET A 46 6.63 -23.06 9.59
N GLU A 47 6.59 -22.35 10.72
CA GLU A 47 6.71 -22.96 12.05
C GLU A 47 5.58 -23.96 12.32
N ALA A 48 4.34 -23.62 11.97
CA ALA A 48 3.19 -24.50 12.15
C ALA A 48 3.30 -25.76 11.27
N MET A 49 3.72 -25.60 10.01
CA MET A 49 3.93 -26.70 9.07
C MET A 49 5.05 -27.64 9.51
N ALA A 50 6.13 -27.11 10.08
CA ALA A 50 7.20 -27.93 10.66
C ALA A 50 6.75 -28.76 11.87
N ARG A 51 5.80 -28.23 12.67
CA ARG A 51 5.25 -28.92 13.85
C ARG A 51 4.13 -29.91 13.53
N GLN A 52 3.36 -29.66 12.47
CA GLN A 52 2.19 -30.45 12.07
C GLN A 52 2.23 -30.77 10.56
N PRO A 53 3.13 -31.66 10.12
CA PRO A 53 3.30 -32.01 8.70
C PRO A 53 2.04 -32.64 8.08
N GLU A 54 1.19 -33.27 8.88
CA GLU A 54 -0.10 -33.82 8.44
C GLU A 54 -1.12 -32.74 8.05
N LYS A 55 -0.89 -31.46 8.41
CA LYS A 55 -1.78 -30.33 8.09
C LYS A 55 -1.20 -29.35 7.08
N LEU A 56 -0.12 -29.69 6.37
CA LEU A 56 0.56 -28.82 5.41
C LEU A 56 -0.39 -28.08 4.47
N GLY A 57 -1.27 -28.82 3.78
CA GLY A 57 -2.19 -28.24 2.81
C GLY A 57 -3.19 -27.24 3.42
N GLN A 58 -3.70 -27.53 4.62
CA GLN A 58 -4.63 -26.62 5.31
C GLN A 58 -3.93 -25.34 5.78
N ILE A 59 -2.73 -25.47 6.36
CA ILE A 59 -1.93 -24.34 6.83
C ILE A 59 -1.51 -23.46 5.64
N GLN A 60 -1.04 -24.07 4.55
CA GLN A 60 -0.67 -23.34 3.33
C GLN A 60 -1.87 -22.60 2.73
N THR A 61 -3.04 -23.23 2.69
CA THR A 61 -4.27 -22.59 2.18
C THR A 61 -4.65 -21.38 3.05
N ALA A 62 -4.66 -21.53 4.37
CA ALA A 62 -4.94 -20.43 5.28
C ALA A 62 -3.91 -19.28 5.15
N MET A 63 -2.63 -19.61 5.02
CA MET A 63 -1.55 -18.64 4.79
C MET A 63 -1.77 -17.84 3.50
N ILE A 64 -2.09 -18.51 2.38
CA ILE A 64 -2.32 -17.87 1.09
C ILE A 64 -3.55 -16.96 1.15
N ILE A 65 -4.64 -17.40 1.79
CA ILE A 65 -5.84 -16.55 1.95
C ILE A 65 -5.51 -15.30 2.76
N ALA A 66 -4.79 -15.43 3.88
CA ALA A 66 -4.37 -14.29 4.69
C ALA A 66 -3.44 -13.35 3.90
N ALA A 67 -2.47 -13.89 3.17
CA ALA A 67 -1.58 -13.11 2.32
C ALA A 67 -2.35 -12.37 1.21
N ALA A 68 -3.33 -13.03 0.56
CA ALA A 68 -4.16 -12.42 -0.47
C ALA A 68 -5.04 -11.28 0.05
N LEU A 69 -5.56 -11.39 1.28
CA LEU A 69 -6.31 -10.30 1.92
C LEU A 69 -5.42 -9.09 2.23
N ILE A 70 -4.18 -9.34 2.69
CA ILE A 70 -3.19 -8.29 2.93
C ILE A 70 -2.82 -7.59 1.61
N GLU A 71 -2.51 -8.37 0.57
CA GLU A 71 -2.21 -7.84 -0.77
C GLU A 71 -3.38 -7.05 -1.35
N GLY A 72 -4.63 -7.54 -1.19
CA GLY A 72 -5.82 -6.82 -1.63
C GLY A 72 -5.94 -5.45 -1.00
N ALA A 73 -5.77 -5.35 0.32
CA ALA A 73 -5.80 -4.07 1.03
C ALA A 73 -4.64 -3.15 0.62
N ALA A 74 -3.44 -3.70 0.46
CA ALA A 74 -2.25 -2.96 0.06
C ALA A 74 -2.39 -2.39 -1.36
N LEU A 75 -2.91 -3.17 -2.31
CA LEU A 75 -3.16 -2.72 -3.67
C LEU A 75 -4.16 -1.58 -3.71
N PHE A 76 -5.23 -1.62 -2.92
CA PHE A 76 -6.15 -0.47 -2.81
C PHE A 76 -5.45 0.78 -2.31
N ALA A 77 -4.61 0.66 -1.28
CA ALA A 77 -3.86 1.80 -0.74
C ALA A 77 -2.84 2.37 -1.75
N ILE A 78 -2.15 1.50 -2.51
CA ILE A 78 -1.23 1.90 -3.57
C ILE A 78 -1.99 2.59 -4.71
N VAL A 79 -3.14 2.07 -5.13
CA VAL A 79 -3.97 2.68 -6.18
C VAL A 79 -4.42 4.09 -5.76
N VAL A 80 -4.93 4.24 -4.53
CA VAL A 80 -5.31 5.57 -4.01
C VAL A 80 -4.10 6.50 -3.99
N SER A 81 -2.95 6.02 -3.53
CA SER A 81 -1.70 6.78 -3.50
C SER A 81 -1.25 7.21 -4.90
N PHE A 82 -1.41 6.34 -5.90
CA PHE A 82 -1.09 6.62 -7.30
C PHE A 82 -2.04 7.65 -7.91
N LEU A 83 -3.33 7.60 -7.60
CA LEU A 83 -4.32 8.59 -8.04
C LEU A 83 -4.02 9.98 -7.46
N ILE A 84 -3.61 10.05 -6.19
CA ILE A 84 -3.23 11.31 -5.52
C ILE A 84 -1.90 11.85 -6.09
N GLY A 85 -0.93 10.98 -6.37
CA GLY A 85 0.39 11.37 -6.88
C GLY A 85 0.39 12.01 -8.26
N GLY A 86 -0.75 12.00 -8.96
CA GLY A 86 -0.90 12.55 -10.30
C GLY A 86 -0.76 11.47 -11.36
N TRP A 87 -1.88 10.83 -11.69
CA TRP A 87 -2.03 10.05 -12.92
C TRP A 87 -1.94 11.03 -14.10
N LYS A 88 -0.80 11.10 -14.76
CA LYS A 88 -0.64 11.84 -16.01
C LYS A 88 -0.80 10.90 -17.19
#